data_AF-A0A3Q7GZL8-F1
#
_entry.id   AF-A0A3Q7GZL8-F1
#
_cell.length_a   1.000
_cell.length_b   1.000
_cell.length_c   1.000
_cell.angle_alpha   90.00
_cell.angle_beta   90.00
_cell.angle_gamma   90.00
#
_symmetry.space_group_name_H-M   'P 1'
#
loop_
_entity.id
_entity.type
_entity.pdbx_description
1 polymer ?
#
loop_
_entity_poly.entity_id
_entity_poly.type
_entity_poly.pdbx_seq_one_letter_code
_entity_poly.pdbx_strand_id
1 'polypeptide(L)'
;MFKYYILVPSLTLLISIPIIFYLAPSILPQRQIPISLPDELDDLSLFHKAIAADATFLKKPSRKHPSNKFRLGSTTVRRPKIAFLFLTNSDLHFEPLWHKFFYASDPHLYNIYIHADPTVKINPPVGVFADRFIHAKRTQRSSPTLVSATRRLLAHALLDDPDNVYFALISQHCIPLHSFNYFYNFLLDTQKLSRKMEFPSYIEILTESPSLLDRYNSVLGHSFLLLQENIH
;
A
#
# COMPACT_ATOMS: atom_id res chain seq x y z
N MET A 1 51.47 15.26 -34.25
CA MET A 1 50.25 14.59 -34.75
C MET A 1 49.76 13.44 -33.86
N PHE A 2 50.62 12.65 -33.21
CA PHE A 2 50.20 11.50 -32.38
C PHE A 2 49.31 11.82 -31.16
N LYS A 3 49.46 12.98 -30.51
CA LYS A 3 48.68 13.33 -29.30
C LYS A 3 47.17 13.50 -29.56
N TYR A 4 46.78 13.99 -30.74
CA TYR A 4 45.37 14.19 -31.08
C TYR A 4 44.63 12.88 -31.38
N TYR A 5 45.35 11.86 -31.85
CA TYR A 5 44.79 10.54 -32.17
C TYR A 5 44.24 9.79 -30.95
N ILE A 6 44.78 10.06 -29.76
CA ILE A 6 44.32 9.46 -28.49
C ILE A 6 43.32 10.39 -27.79
N LEU A 7 43.49 11.70 -27.91
CA LEU A 7 42.67 12.67 -27.20
C LEU A 7 41.24 12.76 -27.75
N VAL A 8 41.06 12.60 -29.06
CA VAL A 8 39.75 12.59 -29.71
C VAL A 8 38.88 11.40 -29.27
N PRO A 9 39.33 10.13 -29.32
CA PRO A 9 38.51 9.00 -28.86
C PRO A 9 38.24 9.00 -27.35
N SER A 10 39.18 9.49 -26.53
CA SER A 10 38.94 9.64 -25.08
C SER A 10 37.87 10.69 -24.78
N LEU A 11 37.87 11.82 -25.50
CA LEU A 11 36.89 12.87 -25.31
C LEU A 11 35.50 12.45 -25.82
N THR A 12 35.42 11.74 -26.95
CA THR A 12 34.14 11.20 -27.44
C THR A 12 33.58 10.11 -26.51
N LEU A 13 34.44 9.27 -25.92
CA LEU A 13 34.01 8.30 -24.91
C LEU A 13 33.52 8.98 -23.62
N LEU A 14 34.23 10.02 -23.16
CA LEU A 14 33.86 10.81 -21.98
C LEU A 14 32.50 11.52 -22.15
N ILE A 15 32.19 11.99 -23.36
CA ILE A 15 30.93 12.69 -23.67
C ILE A 15 29.80 11.71 -23.98
N SER A 16 30.09 10.57 -24.62
CA SER A 16 29.05 9.59 -24.97
C SER A 16 28.54 8.79 -23.76
N ILE A 17 29.37 8.49 -22.76
CA ILE A 17 28.94 7.78 -21.53
C ILE A 17 27.80 8.51 -20.81
N PRO A 18 27.90 9.81 -20.45
CA PRO A 18 26.79 10.50 -19.78
C PRO A 18 25.57 10.62 -20.70
N ILE A 19 25.75 10.85 -22.00
CA ILE A 19 24.64 10.89 -22.96
C ILE A 19 23.90 9.55 -23.01
N ILE A 20 24.62 8.42 -23.04
CA ILE A 20 24.04 7.08 -22.98
C ILE A 20 23.35 6.86 -21.63
N PHE A 21 23.93 7.28 -20.50
CA PHE A 21 23.25 7.16 -19.20
C PHE A 21 21.98 8.01 -19.10
N TYR A 22 21.92 9.16 -19.77
CA TYR A 22 20.73 10.01 -19.82
C TYR A 22 19.68 9.56 -20.84
N LEU A 23 20.08 9.01 -22.00
CA LEU A 23 19.17 8.56 -23.07
C LEU A 23 18.79 7.07 -22.97
N ALA A 24 19.62 6.20 -22.38
CA ALA A 24 19.31 4.77 -22.26
C ALA A 24 18.01 4.47 -21.48
N PRO A 25 17.66 5.19 -20.39
CA PRO A 25 16.42 4.95 -19.67
C PRO A 25 15.16 5.27 -20.50
N SER A 26 15.26 6.15 -21.50
CA SER A 26 14.13 6.52 -22.36
C SER A 26 14.02 5.66 -23.63
N ILE A 27 15.12 5.06 -24.09
CA ILE A 27 15.17 4.24 -25.31
C ILE A 27 14.90 2.75 -25.03
N LEU A 28 15.26 2.25 -23.85
CA LEU A 28 14.98 0.87 -23.47
C LEU A 28 13.64 0.78 -22.76
N PRO A 29 12.64 0.05 -23.28
CA PRO A 29 11.39 -0.16 -22.56
C PRO A 29 11.72 -0.80 -21.21
N GLN A 30 11.20 -0.23 -20.12
CA GLN A 30 11.35 -0.79 -18.79
C GLN A 30 10.81 -2.23 -18.85
N ARG A 31 11.68 -3.23 -18.65
CA ARG A 31 11.29 -4.64 -18.71
C ARG A 31 10.31 -4.91 -17.58
N GLN A 32 9.03 -4.87 -17.89
CA GLN A 32 7.97 -5.20 -16.95
C GLN A 32 7.91 -6.71 -16.78
N ILE A 33 7.85 -7.16 -15.53
CA ILE A 33 7.60 -8.57 -15.23
C ILE A 33 6.12 -8.85 -15.53
N PRO A 34 5.80 -9.79 -16.44
CA PRO A 34 4.42 -10.17 -16.70
C PRO A 34 3.87 -10.92 -15.48
N ILE A 35 2.62 -10.65 -15.14
CA ILE A 35 1.87 -11.43 -14.15
C ILE A 35 1.54 -12.78 -14.79
N SER A 36 1.79 -13.88 -14.09
CA SER A 36 1.43 -15.20 -14.62
C SER A 36 -0.10 -15.39 -14.55
N LEU A 37 -0.70 -16.02 -15.56
CA LEU A 37 -2.15 -16.25 -15.60
C LEU A 37 -2.67 -17.02 -14.36
N PRO A 38 -1.98 -18.06 -13.85
CA PRO A 38 -2.38 -18.70 -12.59
C PRO A 38 -2.37 -17.73 -11.40
N ASP A 39 -1.36 -16.84 -11.34
CA ASP A 39 -1.26 -15.88 -10.25
C ASP A 39 -2.39 -14.86 -10.26
N GLU A 40 -2.77 -14.41 -11.45
CA GLU A 40 -3.88 -13.48 -11.65
C GLU A 40 -5.21 -14.13 -11.24
N LEU A 41 -5.45 -15.38 -11.65
CA LEU A 41 -6.69 -16.09 -11.30
C LEU A 41 -6.81 -16.33 -9.79
N ASP A 42 -5.71 -16.71 -9.15
CA ASP A 42 -5.62 -16.86 -7.70
C ASP A 42 -5.97 -15.54 -6.98
N ASP A 43 -5.36 -14.43 -7.39
CA ASP A 43 -5.64 -13.10 -6.83
C ASP A 43 -7.09 -12.67 -7.03
N LEU A 44 -7.66 -12.93 -8.21
CA LEU A 44 -9.07 -12.67 -8.50
C LEU A 44 -9.98 -13.50 -7.61
N SER A 45 -9.70 -14.79 -7.44
CA SER A 45 -10.51 -15.67 -6.59
C SER A 45 -10.49 -15.21 -5.13
N LEU A 46 -9.33 -14.78 -4.63
CA LEU A 46 -9.14 -14.28 -3.27
C LEU A 46 -9.89 -12.96 -3.07
N PHE A 47 -9.79 -12.04 -4.04
CA PHE A 47 -10.50 -10.77 -4.02
C PHE A 47 -12.03 -10.97 -4.09
N HIS A 48 -12.52 -11.81 -4.99
CA HIS A 48 -13.95 -12.14 -5.06
C HIS A 48 -14.47 -12.77 -3.78
N LYS A 49 -13.68 -13.64 -3.14
CA LYS A 49 -14.01 -14.21 -1.83
C LYS A 49 -14.10 -13.11 -0.76
N ALA A 50 -13.18 -12.15 -0.75
CA ALA A 50 -13.20 -11.01 0.17
C ALA A 50 -14.47 -10.16 0.00
N ILE A 51 -14.81 -9.80 -1.24
CA ILE A 51 -16.02 -9.05 -1.56
C ILE A 51 -17.29 -9.84 -1.19
N ALA A 52 -17.32 -11.14 -1.48
CA ALA A 52 -18.44 -12.00 -1.11
C ALA A 52 -18.61 -12.09 0.41
N ALA A 53 -17.50 -12.23 1.15
CA ALA A 53 -17.51 -12.23 2.61
C ALA A 53 -18.07 -10.91 3.15
N ASP A 54 -17.58 -9.77 2.68
CA ASP A 54 -18.09 -8.44 3.06
C ASP A 54 -19.60 -8.28 2.76
N ALA A 55 -20.04 -8.71 1.57
CA ALA A 55 -21.45 -8.71 1.21
C ALA A 55 -22.31 -9.62 2.12
N THR A 56 -21.78 -10.72 2.64
CA THR A 56 -22.48 -11.54 3.65
C THR A 56 -22.54 -10.87 5.02
N PHE A 57 -21.51 -10.11 5.42
CA PHE A 57 -21.54 -9.30 6.63
C PHE A 57 -22.61 -8.20 6.55
N LEU A 58 -22.80 -7.59 5.37
CA LEU A 58 -23.84 -6.60 5.11
C LEU A 58 -25.26 -7.19 4.93
N LYS A 59 -25.40 -8.49 4.63
CA LYS A 59 -26.69 -9.17 4.40
C LYS A 59 -27.36 -9.75 5.64
N LYS A 60 -26.84 -9.53 6.86
CA LYS A 60 -27.59 -9.85 8.08
C LYS A 60 -28.75 -8.83 8.22
N PRO A 61 -30.03 -9.23 8.14
CA PRO A 61 -31.12 -8.28 8.03
C PRO A 61 -31.43 -7.64 9.40
N SER A 62 -30.73 -6.55 9.73
CA SER A 62 -31.26 -5.59 10.68
C SER A 62 -32.16 -4.61 9.91
N ARG A 63 -33.47 -4.81 10.04
CA ARG A 63 -34.50 -3.90 9.54
C ARG A 63 -34.21 -2.45 10.00
N LYS A 64 -34.30 -1.54 9.01
CA LYS A 64 -34.49 -0.09 9.11
C LYS A 64 -33.36 0.74 9.75
N HIS A 65 -32.74 1.57 8.91
CA HIS A 65 -32.21 2.92 9.18
C HIS A 65 -31.53 3.13 10.55
N PRO A 66 -30.19 3.27 10.62
CA PRO A 66 -29.54 3.59 11.87
C PRO A 66 -29.66 5.09 12.14
N SER A 67 -30.72 5.48 12.86
CA SER A 67 -30.56 6.52 13.88
C SER A 67 -29.91 5.84 15.08
N ASN A 68 -28.75 6.34 15.52
CA ASN A 68 -28.01 5.81 16.66
C ASN A 68 -28.84 5.99 17.94
N LYS A 69 -29.68 5.01 18.27
CA LYS A 69 -30.16 4.78 19.62
C LYS A 69 -29.25 3.74 20.26
N PHE A 70 -28.54 4.15 21.30
CA PHE A 70 -27.84 3.28 22.25
C PHE A 70 -28.77 2.11 22.61
N ARG A 71 -28.45 0.90 22.14
CA ARG A 71 -29.18 -0.32 22.53
C ARG A 71 -28.50 -0.90 23.77
N LEU A 72 -29.11 -0.64 24.91
CA LEU A 72 -28.89 -1.35 26.16
C LEU A 72 -29.54 -2.74 26.01
N GLY A 73 -28.72 -3.78 25.92
CA GLY A 73 -29.17 -5.16 25.76
C GLY A 73 -28.23 -5.96 24.86
N SER A 74 -27.17 -6.53 25.47
CA SER A 74 -26.18 -7.41 24.84
C SER A 74 -25.40 -6.80 23.66
N THR A 75 -24.70 -5.69 23.91
CA THR A 75 -23.92 -4.94 22.91
C THR A 75 -22.44 -4.90 23.26
N THR A 76 -21.64 -5.83 22.72
CA THR A 76 -20.22 -5.53 22.51
C THR A 76 -20.17 -4.45 21.43
N VAL A 77 -19.98 -3.19 21.84
CA VAL A 77 -19.68 -2.08 20.90
C VAL A 77 -18.40 -2.48 20.16
N ARG A 78 -18.51 -2.93 18.91
CA ARG A 78 -17.34 -3.27 18.10
C ARG A 78 -16.58 -1.98 17.82
N ARG A 79 -15.30 -1.94 18.23
CA ARG A 79 -14.42 -0.80 17.97
C ARG A 79 -13.83 -0.98 16.57
N PRO A 80 -13.96 0.00 15.67
CA PRO A 80 -13.40 -0.11 14.32
C PRO A 80 -11.88 -0.24 14.40
N LYS A 81 -11.31 -1.16 13.63
CA LYS A 81 -9.87 -1.38 13.53
C LYS A 81 -9.30 -0.74 12.27
N ILE A 82 -8.01 -0.42 12.35
CA ILE A 82 -7.20 0.01 11.21
C ILE A 82 -6.29 -1.15 10.78
N ALA A 83 -6.42 -1.60 9.55
CA ALA A 83 -5.52 -2.54 8.91
C ALA A 83 -4.32 -1.81 8.31
N PHE A 84 -3.13 -2.08 8.83
CA PHE A 84 -1.87 -1.55 8.30
C PHE A 84 -1.30 -2.55 7.29
N LEU A 85 -1.24 -2.14 6.03
CA LEU A 85 -0.83 -2.94 4.88
C LEU A 85 0.59 -2.55 4.48
N PHE A 86 1.58 -3.29 4.95
CA PHE A 86 2.99 -3.07 4.63
C PHE A 86 3.36 -3.76 3.33
N LEU A 87 3.75 -2.99 2.34
CA LEU A 87 4.26 -3.46 1.06
C LEU A 87 5.76 -3.15 0.98
N THR A 88 6.59 -4.19 0.96
CA THR A 88 8.04 -4.05 1.07
C THR A 88 8.81 -4.94 0.09
N ASN A 89 9.96 -4.46 -0.35
CA ASN A 89 10.94 -5.19 -1.14
C ASN A 89 12.34 -5.14 -0.50
N SER A 90 12.42 -4.89 0.81
CA SER A 90 13.64 -4.92 1.62
C SER A 90 13.29 -5.19 3.08
N ASP A 91 14.28 -5.18 3.97
CA ASP A 91 13.99 -5.08 5.40
C ASP A 91 13.24 -3.77 5.72
N LEU A 92 12.37 -3.81 6.73
CA LEU A 92 11.70 -2.62 7.26
C LEU A 92 12.70 -1.77 8.04
N HIS A 93 13.47 -0.91 7.36
CA HIS A 93 14.50 -0.09 8.01
C HIS A 93 13.98 0.78 9.17
N PHE A 94 12.71 1.18 9.12
CA PHE A 94 12.04 1.95 10.16
C PHE A 94 11.20 1.10 11.13
N GLU A 95 11.42 -0.22 11.16
CA GLU A 95 10.78 -1.13 12.12
C GLU A 95 10.83 -0.61 13.56
N PRO A 96 11.93 -0.04 14.09
CA PRO A 96 11.95 0.45 15.47
C PRO A 96 10.97 1.60 15.74
N LEU A 97 10.70 2.46 14.75
CA LEU A 97 9.72 3.55 14.89
C LEU A 97 8.30 3.00 14.89
N TRP A 98 8.02 2.08 13.98
CA TRP A 98 6.73 1.40 13.94
C TRP A 98 6.49 0.54 15.18
N HIS A 99 7.53 -0.13 15.69
CA HIS A 99 7.46 -0.85 16.95
C HIS A 99 7.04 0.09 18.08
N LYS A 100 7.64 1.27 18.21
CA LYS A 100 7.20 2.27 19.22
C LYS A 100 5.76 2.74 19.00
N PHE A 101 5.36 2.92 17.75
CA PHE A 101 3.99 3.33 17.39
C PHE A 101 2.95 2.30 17.83
N PHE A 102 3.21 1.01 17.62
CA PHE A 102 2.29 -0.09 17.95
C PHE A 102 2.43 -0.63 19.38
N TYR A 103 3.60 -0.50 20.00
CA TYR A 103 3.84 -1.05 21.34
C TYR A 103 3.02 -0.35 22.43
N ALA A 104 2.79 0.96 22.27
CA ALA A 104 2.03 1.76 23.23
C ALA A 104 0.51 1.79 22.92
N SER A 105 0.03 1.01 21.95
CA SER A 105 -1.37 1.01 21.53
C SER A 105 -2.12 -0.26 21.94
N ASP A 106 -3.45 -0.17 21.99
CA ASP A 106 -4.33 -1.31 22.24
C ASP A 106 -4.33 -2.24 21.01
N PRO A 107 -3.88 -3.51 21.14
CA PRO A 107 -3.84 -4.47 20.03
C PRO A 107 -5.20 -4.75 19.39
N HIS A 108 -6.32 -4.44 20.06
CA HIS A 108 -7.66 -4.64 19.52
C HIS A 108 -8.11 -3.51 18.60
N LEU A 109 -7.27 -2.50 18.32
CA LEU A 109 -7.60 -1.37 17.46
C LEU A 109 -6.92 -1.42 16.09
N TYR A 110 -6.07 -2.41 15.84
CA TYR A 110 -5.35 -2.53 14.59
C TYR A 110 -5.01 -3.97 14.23
N ASN A 111 -4.77 -4.20 12.95
CA ASN A 111 -4.19 -5.43 12.42
C ASN A 111 -3.03 -5.05 11.49
N ILE A 112 -2.04 -5.93 11.35
CA ILE A 112 -0.85 -5.71 10.52
C ILE A 112 -0.76 -6.85 9.50
N TYR A 113 -0.59 -6.49 8.23
CA TYR A 113 -0.41 -7.42 7.12
C TYR A 113 0.82 -7.00 6.33
N ILE A 114 1.73 -7.93 6.05
CA ILE A 114 3.01 -7.65 5.37
C ILE A 114 3.08 -8.47 4.09
N HIS A 115 3.26 -7.79 2.97
CA HIS A 115 3.63 -8.40 1.70
C HIS A 115 5.06 -8.03 1.37
N ALA A 116 5.92 -9.03 1.32
CA ALA A 116 7.31 -8.89 0.96
C ALA A 116 7.63 -9.57 -0.36
N ASP A 117 8.44 -8.92 -1.20
CA ASP A 117 8.93 -9.58 -2.40
C ASP A 117 9.71 -10.88 -2.05
N PRO A 118 9.26 -12.07 -2.51
CA PRO A 118 9.89 -13.35 -2.18
C PRO A 118 11.29 -13.52 -2.81
N THR A 119 11.66 -12.63 -3.75
CA THR A 119 13.00 -12.65 -4.36
C THR A 119 14.05 -11.94 -3.52
N VAL A 120 13.64 -11.24 -2.47
CA VAL A 120 14.52 -10.52 -1.55
C VAL A 120 14.63 -11.29 -0.24
N LYS A 121 15.87 -11.43 0.26
CA LYS A 121 16.08 -11.99 1.59
C LYS A 121 15.73 -10.93 2.63
N ILE A 122 14.66 -11.19 3.38
CA ILE A 122 14.21 -10.34 4.47
C ILE A 122 14.43 -11.09 5.78
N ASN A 123 14.93 -10.38 6.78
CA ASN A 123 15.10 -10.95 8.10
C ASN A 123 13.74 -11.25 8.72
N PRO A 124 13.58 -12.39 9.42
CA PRO A 124 12.33 -12.68 10.12
C PRO A 124 11.97 -11.53 11.07
N PRO A 125 10.75 -10.97 10.97
CA PRO A 125 10.33 -9.86 11.82
C PRO A 125 10.25 -10.30 13.28
N VAL A 126 10.39 -9.35 14.20
CA VAL A 126 10.22 -9.61 15.64
C VAL A 126 9.13 -8.71 16.23
N GLY A 127 8.66 -9.05 17.44
CA GLY A 127 7.68 -8.25 18.16
C GLY A 127 6.34 -8.15 17.44
N VAL A 128 5.84 -6.92 17.25
CA VAL A 128 4.50 -6.65 16.68
C VAL A 128 4.32 -7.15 15.24
N PHE A 129 5.43 -7.37 14.52
CA PHE A 129 5.46 -7.82 13.13
C PHE A 129 5.60 -9.35 12.97
N ALA A 130 5.80 -10.08 14.06
CA ALA A 130 5.88 -11.54 14.03
C ALA A 130 4.60 -12.15 13.46
N ASP A 131 4.75 -13.12 12.57
CA ASP A 131 3.66 -13.87 11.92
C ASP A 131 2.63 -13.00 11.16
N ARG A 132 3.05 -11.80 10.70
CA ARG A 132 2.20 -10.89 9.92
C ARG A 132 2.37 -10.99 8.41
N PHE A 133 3.24 -11.87 7.93
CA PHE A 133 3.49 -12.05 6.51
C PHE A 133 2.34 -12.82 5.84
N ILE A 134 1.81 -12.25 4.76
CA ILE A 134 0.86 -12.94 3.89
C ILE A 134 1.61 -13.68 2.77
N HIS A 135 0.90 -14.54 2.05
CA HIS A 135 1.46 -15.14 0.85
C HIS A 135 1.81 -14.05 -0.17
N ALA A 136 3.07 -13.99 -0.57
CA ALA A 136 3.59 -12.89 -1.37
C ALA A 136 4.10 -13.36 -2.74
N LYS A 137 3.97 -12.48 -3.73
CA LYS A 137 4.43 -12.71 -5.11
C LYS A 137 5.43 -11.63 -5.51
N ARG A 138 6.19 -11.87 -6.57
CA ARG A 138 7.22 -10.93 -7.03
C ARG A 138 6.60 -9.57 -7.36
N THR A 139 7.27 -8.51 -6.95
CA THR A 139 6.85 -7.12 -7.18
C THR A 139 7.93 -6.37 -7.92
N GLN A 140 7.52 -5.43 -8.76
CA GLN A 140 8.44 -4.52 -9.42
C GLN A 140 7.89 -3.12 -9.33
N ARG A 141 8.80 -2.17 -9.10
CA ARG A 141 8.47 -0.76 -9.25
C ARG A 141 8.00 -0.50 -10.69
N SER A 142 6.97 0.33 -10.84
CA SER A 142 6.40 0.69 -12.15
C SER A 142 5.69 -0.45 -12.87
N SER A 143 5.28 -1.48 -12.13
CA SER A 143 4.66 -2.65 -12.70
C SER A 143 3.28 -2.89 -12.10
N PRO A 144 2.33 -3.45 -12.90
CA PRO A 144 1.06 -3.96 -12.39
C PRO A 144 1.19 -4.94 -11.22
N THR A 145 2.33 -5.62 -11.07
CA THR A 145 2.62 -6.51 -9.94
C THR A 145 2.49 -5.82 -8.57
N LEU A 146 2.77 -4.51 -8.48
CA LEU A 146 2.61 -3.75 -7.24
C LEU A 146 1.13 -3.54 -6.87
N VAL A 147 0.29 -3.37 -7.89
CA VAL A 147 -1.17 -3.28 -7.73
C VAL A 147 -1.71 -4.64 -7.28
N SER A 148 -1.29 -5.74 -7.92
CA SER A 148 -1.69 -7.09 -7.53
C SER A 148 -1.29 -7.42 -6.08
N ALA A 149 -0.07 -7.08 -5.67
CA ALA A 149 0.38 -7.27 -4.29
C ALA A 149 -0.49 -6.50 -3.28
N THR A 150 -0.87 -5.27 -3.63
CA THR A 150 -1.71 -4.47 -2.75
C THR A 150 -3.15 -4.99 -2.68
N ARG A 151 -3.73 -5.42 -3.81
CA ARG A 151 -5.05 -6.09 -3.83
C ARG A 151 -5.04 -7.33 -2.94
N ARG A 152 -3.95 -8.09 -2.96
CA ARG A 152 -3.77 -9.27 -2.10
C ARG A 152 -3.74 -8.90 -0.63
N LEU A 153 -2.97 -7.88 -0.24
CA LEU A 153 -2.96 -7.33 1.12
C LEU A 153 -4.37 -6.93 1.58
N LEU A 154 -5.08 -6.16 0.75
CA LEU A 154 -6.43 -5.68 1.06
C LEU A 154 -7.40 -6.86 1.24
N ALA A 155 -7.36 -7.82 0.34
CA ALA A 155 -8.27 -8.95 0.38
C ALA A 155 -7.99 -9.90 1.56
N HIS A 156 -6.72 -10.09 1.94
CA HIS A 156 -6.38 -10.74 3.20
C HIS A 156 -6.94 -9.99 4.41
N ALA A 157 -6.76 -8.68 4.47
CA ALA A 157 -7.25 -7.88 5.59
C ALA A 157 -8.78 -7.90 5.70
N LEU A 158 -9.50 -7.91 4.57
CA LEU A 158 -10.95 -8.02 4.53
C LEU A 158 -11.47 -9.41 4.95
N LEU A 159 -10.72 -10.47 4.63
CA LEU A 159 -11.11 -11.84 4.96
C LEU A 159 -10.79 -12.23 6.40
N ASP A 160 -9.72 -11.66 6.95
CA ASP A 160 -9.18 -12.02 8.27
C ASP A 160 -10.03 -11.44 9.41
N ASP A 161 -10.38 -10.16 9.33
CA ASP A 161 -11.11 -9.48 10.42
C ASP A 161 -12.18 -8.52 9.89
N PRO A 162 -13.48 -8.78 10.13
CA PRO A 162 -14.57 -7.90 9.70
C PRO A 162 -14.62 -6.56 10.44
N ASP A 163 -13.85 -6.40 11.53
CA ASP A 163 -13.77 -5.13 12.25
C ASP A 163 -12.71 -4.20 11.61
N ASN A 164 -11.97 -4.64 10.59
CA ASN A 164 -11.11 -3.78 9.76
C ASN A 164 -11.97 -2.83 8.90
N VAL A 165 -12.06 -1.56 9.30
CA VAL A 165 -12.84 -0.53 8.60
C VAL A 165 -11.95 0.43 7.81
N TYR A 166 -10.69 0.56 8.20
CA TYR A 166 -9.74 1.46 7.58
C TYR A 166 -8.49 0.72 7.13
N PHE A 167 -7.91 1.14 6.01
CA PHE A 167 -6.77 0.48 5.40
C PHE A 167 -5.66 1.50 5.14
N ALA A 168 -4.54 1.35 5.84
CA ALA A 168 -3.37 2.21 5.70
C ALA A 168 -2.29 1.46 4.89
N LEU A 169 -2.12 1.84 3.63
CA LEU A 169 -1.11 1.27 2.75
C LEU A 169 0.23 1.98 2.94
N ILE A 170 1.27 1.21 3.27
CA ILE A 170 2.55 1.72 3.78
C ILE A 170 3.70 1.03 3.06
N SER A 171 4.67 1.83 2.58
CA SER A 171 5.93 1.30 2.06
C SER A 171 7.01 1.24 3.13
N GLN A 172 8.09 0.49 2.87
CA GLN A 172 9.25 0.39 3.77
C GLN A 172 9.94 1.73 4.11
N HIS A 173 9.69 2.79 3.34
CA HIS A 173 10.28 4.12 3.55
C HIS A 173 9.35 5.07 4.34
N CYS A 174 8.13 4.64 4.65
CA CYS A 174 7.17 5.44 5.39
C CYS A 174 7.43 5.37 6.89
N ILE A 175 7.17 6.48 7.59
CA ILE A 175 7.31 6.60 9.04
C ILE A 175 6.05 7.22 9.66
N PRO A 176 5.68 6.83 10.89
CA PRO A 176 4.62 7.50 11.62
C PRO A 176 5.12 8.84 12.17
N LEU A 177 4.35 9.91 11.99
CA LEU A 177 4.68 11.26 12.48
C LEU A 177 4.05 11.59 13.84
N HIS A 178 3.01 10.85 14.22
CA HIS A 178 2.28 11.01 15.48
C HIS A 178 2.07 9.65 16.15
N SER A 179 1.67 9.67 17.43
CA SER A 179 1.36 8.44 18.16
C SER A 179 0.11 7.75 17.61
N PHE A 180 -0.01 6.44 17.85
CA PHE A 180 -1.16 5.66 17.42
C PHE A 180 -2.48 6.25 17.94
N ASN A 181 -2.54 6.60 19.22
CA ASN A 181 -3.77 7.14 19.82
C ASN A 181 -4.19 8.45 19.17
N TYR A 182 -3.22 9.33 18.84
CA TYR A 182 -3.53 10.56 18.11
C TYR A 182 -4.09 10.23 16.72
N PHE A 183 -3.41 9.37 15.97
CA PHE A 183 -3.81 8.98 14.61
C PHE A 183 -5.21 8.33 14.59
N TYR A 184 -5.45 7.37 15.48
CA TYR A 184 -6.72 6.65 15.62
C TYR A 184 -7.88 7.59 15.96
N ASN A 185 -7.69 8.47 16.95
CA ASN A 185 -8.70 9.44 17.35
C ASN A 185 -8.95 10.45 16.22
N PHE A 186 -7.89 10.96 15.59
CA PHE A 186 -8.00 11.89 14.46
C PHE A 186 -8.81 11.29 13.32
N LEU A 187 -8.55 10.03 12.97
CA LEU A 187 -9.21 9.33 11.87
C LEU A 187 -10.70 9.05 12.18
N LEU A 188 -11.04 8.73 13.42
CA LEU A 188 -12.43 8.53 13.84
C LEU A 188 -13.20 9.83 14.05
N ASP A 189 -12.53 10.87 14.53
CA ASP A 189 -13.12 12.20 14.69
C ASP A 189 -13.31 12.88 13.34
N THR A 190 -12.36 12.74 12.41
CA THR A 190 -12.57 13.18 11.02
C THR A 190 -13.73 12.45 10.38
N GLN A 191 -14.05 11.21 10.72
CA GLN A 191 -15.29 10.59 10.26
C GLN A 191 -16.55 11.19 10.88
N LYS A 192 -16.53 11.56 12.17
CA LYS A 192 -17.62 12.35 12.75
C LYS A 192 -17.78 13.68 12.02
N LEU A 193 -16.67 14.31 11.63
CA LEU A 193 -16.64 15.54 10.85
C LEU A 193 -17.08 15.30 9.40
N SER A 194 -16.70 14.17 8.82
CA SER A 194 -16.89 13.82 7.41
C SER A 194 -18.30 13.32 7.11
N ARG A 195 -19.08 12.87 8.10
CA ARG A 195 -20.54 12.83 7.97
C ARG A 195 -21.16 14.20 7.62
N LYS A 196 -20.39 15.29 7.74
CA LYS A 196 -20.72 16.65 7.30
C LYS A 196 -19.89 17.10 6.07
N MET A 197 -18.92 16.31 5.61
CA MET A 197 -18.09 16.60 4.43
C MET A 197 -18.49 15.72 3.25
N GLU A 198 -18.28 16.20 2.04
CA GLU A 198 -18.74 15.54 0.81
C GLU A 198 -17.92 14.30 0.43
N PHE A 199 -16.69 14.13 0.97
CA PHE A 199 -15.81 13.00 0.68
C PHE A 199 -15.27 12.34 1.98
N PRO A 200 -15.59 11.06 2.25
CA PRO A 200 -15.19 10.34 3.47
C PRO A 200 -13.87 9.58 3.40
N SER A 201 -13.16 9.65 2.27
CA SER A 201 -11.82 9.08 2.13
C SER A 201 -10.85 10.17 1.70
N TYR A 202 -9.66 10.21 2.32
CA TYR A 202 -8.56 11.06 1.84
C TYR A 202 -7.87 10.33 0.70
N ILE A 203 -8.55 10.30 -0.45
CA ILE A 203 -7.97 9.91 -1.72
C ILE A 203 -7.89 11.19 -2.54
N GLU A 204 -6.66 11.63 -2.83
CA GLU A 204 -6.45 12.81 -3.67
C GLU A 204 -6.69 12.42 -5.14
N ILE A 205 -7.90 12.66 -5.64
CA ILE A 205 -8.26 12.43 -7.04
C ILE A 205 -8.06 13.75 -7.80
N LEU A 206 -6.90 13.90 -8.45
CA LEU A 206 -6.63 15.03 -9.35
C LEU A 206 -6.90 14.59 -10.79
N THR A 207 -8.01 15.04 -11.39
CA THR A 207 -8.36 14.69 -12.79
C THR A 207 -7.67 15.56 -13.84
N GLU A 208 -7.18 16.75 -13.47
CA GLU A 208 -6.73 17.78 -14.44
C GLU A 208 -5.36 18.39 -14.11
N SER A 209 -4.40 17.61 -13.60
CA SER A 209 -3.04 18.14 -13.40
C SER A 209 -2.10 17.76 -14.57
N PRO A 210 -1.47 18.72 -15.27
CA PRO A 210 -0.56 18.42 -16.38
C PRO A 210 0.71 17.66 -15.93
N SER A 211 1.00 17.63 -14.62
CA SER A 211 2.09 16.88 -14.01
C SER A 211 1.68 15.49 -13.49
N LEU A 212 0.51 14.96 -13.88
CA LEU A 212 0.07 13.62 -13.48
C LEU A 212 1.06 12.54 -13.90
N LEU A 213 1.61 12.65 -15.11
CA LEU A 213 2.61 11.70 -15.61
C LEU A 213 3.92 11.81 -14.83
N ASP A 214 4.38 13.02 -14.54
CA ASP A 214 5.59 13.26 -13.74
C ASP A 214 5.41 12.80 -12.28
N ARG A 215 4.21 12.92 -11.72
CA ARG A 215 3.88 12.41 -10.39
C ARG A 215 3.73 10.89 -10.36
N TYR A 216 3.08 10.30 -11.36
CA TYR A 216 3.04 8.85 -11.55
C TYR A 216 4.46 8.31 -11.65
N ASN A 217 5.33 8.95 -12.44
CA ASN A 217 6.75 8.60 -12.57
C ASN A 217 7.60 8.96 -11.33
N SER A 218 7.22 9.95 -10.51
CA SER A 218 7.93 10.29 -9.28
C SER A 218 7.54 9.40 -8.10
N VAL A 219 6.33 8.84 -8.06
CA VAL A 219 5.95 7.70 -7.19
C VAL A 219 6.80 6.45 -7.55
N LEU A 220 7.24 6.37 -8.80
CA LEU A 220 8.25 5.42 -9.30
C LEU A 220 9.71 5.85 -9.01
N GLY A 221 9.92 7.01 -8.38
CA GLY A 221 11.21 7.54 -7.91
C GLY A 221 11.35 7.58 -6.37
N HIS A 222 10.38 8.10 -5.61
CA HIS A 222 10.35 8.09 -4.14
C HIS A 222 8.88 8.15 -3.62
N SER A 223 8.55 7.25 -2.69
CA SER A 223 7.30 7.19 -1.90
C SER A 223 6.00 6.73 -2.60
N PHE A 224 5.34 5.76 -1.97
CA PHE A 224 4.10 5.12 -2.41
C PHE A 224 2.94 5.55 -1.52
N LEU A 225 1.86 6.06 -2.12
CA LEU A 225 0.51 6.11 -1.54
C LEU A 225 -0.55 5.99 -2.65
N LEU A 226 -1.53 5.12 -2.37
CA LEU A 226 -2.88 4.97 -2.94
C LEU A 226 -3.07 4.26 -4.28
N LEU A 227 -3.74 3.11 -4.17
CA LEU A 227 -4.31 2.30 -5.24
C LEU A 227 -5.48 3.00 -5.93
N GLN A 228 -5.46 2.88 -7.24
CA GLN A 228 -6.51 3.19 -8.19
C GLN A 228 -7.41 1.96 -8.39
N GLU A 229 -8.73 2.11 -8.32
CA GLU A 229 -9.62 1.28 -9.12
C GLU A 229 -10.88 2.07 -9.53
N ASN A 230 -11.08 2.13 -10.85
CA ASN A 230 -12.17 2.77 -11.55
C ASN A 230 -13.23 1.68 -11.76
N ILE A 231 -14.48 1.89 -11.31
CA ILE A 231 -15.62 1.09 -11.77
C ILE A 231 -16.64 2.10 -12.28
N HIS A 232 -16.89 1.99 -13.59
CA HIS A 232 -17.90 2.74 -14.35
C HIS A 232 -19.31 2.63 -13.76
#